data_AF-A0A428S4L5-F1
#
_entry.id   AF-A0A428S4L5-F1
#
_cell.length_a   1.000
_cell.length_b   1.000
_cell.length_c   1.000
_cell.angle_alpha   90.00
_cell.angle_beta   90.00
_cell.angle_gamma   90.00
#
_symmetry.space_group_name_H-M   'P 1'
#
loop_
_entity.id
_entity.type
_entity.pdbx_description
1 polymer ?
#
loop_
_entity_poly.entity_id
_entity_poly.type
_entity_poly.pdbx_seq_one_letter_code
_entity_poly.pdbx_strand_id
1 'polypeptide(L)'
;MPSYVENNSLDAIIIGAGFGGCYLLKNLRKQGFKVRVLEEGLGVGGVWWHNRYPGARSDTPVPLYEFSDPDIWARWEWSEEYPSQPEIKRYFEFVDRQWDLSRDITFGVKVTDASFDPEKDEWTVRTNTGLSLTARFFLPAMGFASKIFTPRLKGLENFQGFTCHTARWPEEPVDFKGKRVGVIGTGATGVQVIQELGPKVKELVVFQRSPNCALPMRQKPWANQDKTAYPGMYKQMKTTYGGFLFDKVQRRAMEDTPEQRAALYEDLWQQGGFAVTLGSYVDLMTDLESSQAIYEFLAGQGPKEDLEKGS
;
A
#
# COMPACT_ATOMS: atom_id res chain seq x y z
N MET A 1 -10.82 -28.84 15.95
CA MET A 1 -9.95 -29.65 15.07
C MET A 1 -9.83 -28.92 13.74
N PRO A 2 -8.65 -28.82 13.11
CA PRO A 2 -8.56 -28.29 11.76
C PRO A 2 -9.29 -29.26 10.81
N SER A 3 -10.25 -28.74 10.04
CA SER A 3 -10.95 -29.55 9.03
C SER A 3 -10.02 -29.76 7.84
N TYR A 4 -9.40 -30.94 7.77
CA TYR A 4 -8.70 -31.36 6.57
C TYR A 4 -9.71 -31.46 5.43
N VAL A 5 -9.48 -30.70 4.37
CA VAL A 5 -10.37 -30.65 3.20
C VAL A 5 -10.28 -31.99 2.48
N GLU A 6 -11.39 -32.75 2.50
CA GLU A 6 -11.52 -33.95 1.66
C GLU A 6 -11.33 -33.61 0.18
N ASN A 7 -10.89 -34.61 -0.59
CA ASN A 7 -10.37 -34.52 -1.96
C ASN A 7 -11.42 -34.16 -3.03
N ASN A 8 -12.17 -33.08 -2.82
CA ASN A 8 -13.03 -32.42 -3.79
C ASN A 8 -12.19 -31.41 -4.57
N SER A 9 -12.10 -31.58 -5.88
CA SER A 9 -11.38 -30.65 -6.76
C SER A 9 -11.87 -29.20 -6.56
N LEU A 10 -10.90 -28.30 -6.37
CA LEU A 10 -11.14 -26.86 -6.34
C LEU A 10 -11.16 -26.35 -7.78
N ASP A 11 -12.03 -25.38 -8.07
CA ASP A 11 -11.99 -24.70 -9.36
C ASP A 11 -10.78 -23.76 -9.41
N ALA A 12 -10.51 -23.03 -8.31
CA ALA A 12 -9.40 -22.08 -8.24
C ALA A 12 -8.66 -22.06 -6.89
N ILE A 13 -7.34 -21.83 -6.96
CA ILE A 13 -6.48 -21.50 -5.82
C ILE A 13 -5.97 -20.06 -5.99
N ILE A 14 -6.20 -19.21 -4.99
CA ILE A 14 -5.74 -17.82 -4.94
C ILE A 14 -4.56 -17.70 -3.98
N ILE A 15 -3.50 -16.97 -4.35
CA ILE A 15 -2.35 -16.74 -3.45
C ILE A 15 -2.36 -15.31 -2.92
N GLY A 16 -2.57 -15.16 -1.61
CA GLY A 16 -2.66 -13.88 -0.90
C GLY A 16 -4.09 -13.38 -0.68
N ALA A 17 -4.33 -12.78 0.47
CA ALA A 17 -5.60 -12.26 0.99
C ALA A 17 -5.56 -10.73 1.21
N GLY A 18 -4.84 -10.00 0.35
CA GLY A 18 -4.96 -8.55 0.21
C GLY A 18 -6.22 -8.14 -0.58
N PHE A 19 -6.29 -6.88 -1.03
CA PHE A 19 -7.42 -6.35 -1.82
C PHE A 19 -7.81 -7.28 -2.99
N GLY A 20 -6.85 -7.63 -3.85
CA GLY A 20 -7.09 -8.49 -5.02
C GLY A 20 -7.61 -9.88 -4.64
N GLY A 21 -6.98 -10.53 -3.65
CA GLY A 21 -7.36 -11.87 -3.22
C GLY A 21 -8.75 -11.94 -2.59
N CYS A 22 -9.08 -10.99 -1.71
CA CYS A 22 -10.41 -10.89 -1.10
C CYS A 22 -11.50 -10.63 -2.16
N TYR A 23 -11.24 -9.73 -3.12
CA TYR A 23 -12.18 -9.43 -4.20
C TYR A 23 -12.37 -10.62 -5.16
N LEU A 24 -11.30 -11.31 -5.53
CA LEU A 24 -11.37 -12.53 -6.34
C LEU A 24 -12.19 -13.62 -5.63
N LEU A 25 -11.88 -13.90 -4.36
CA LEU A 25 -12.60 -14.89 -3.55
C LEU A 25 -14.10 -14.59 -3.51
N LYS A 26 -14.47 -13.33 -3.19
CA LYS A 26 -15.88 -12.90 -3.11
C LYS A 26 -16.62 -13.03 -4.45
N ASN A 27 -16.01 -12.63 -5.56
CA ASN A 27 -16.67 -12.66 -6.87
C ASN A 27 -16.72 -14.06 -7.50
N LEU A 28 -15.72 -14.92 -7.25
CA LEU A 28 -15.75 -16.31 -7.69
C LEU A 28 -16.77 -17.14 -6.89
N ARG A 29 -16.83 -16.96 -5.57
CA ARG A 29 -17.91 -17.55 -4.73
C ARG A 29 -19.30 -17.13 -5.19
N LYS A 30 -19.51 -15.86 -5.55
CA LYS A 30 -20.79 -15.36 -6.09
C LYS A 30 -21.19 -16.05 -7.41
N GLN A 31 -20.23 -16.57 -8.16
CA GLN A 31 -20.45 -17.33 -9.40
C GLN A 31 -20.53 -18.85 -9.18
N GLY A 32 -20.44 -19.33 -7.94
CA GLY A 32 -20.57 -20.75 -7.59
C GLY A 32 -19.28 -21.57 -7.65
N PHE A 33 -18.12 -20.96 -7.92
CA PHE A 33 -16.83 -21.66 -7.94
C PHE A 33 -16.37 -22.07 -6.54
N LYS A 34 -15.80 -23.27 -6.43
CA LYS A 34 -15.09 -23.78 -5.25
C LYS A 34 -13.67 -23.18 -5.23
N VAL A 35 -13.41 -22.30 -4.27
CA VAL A 35 -12.14 -21.55 -4.20
C VAL A 35 -11.49 -21.71 -2.84
N ARG A 36 -10.16 -21.76 -2.82
CA ARG A 36 -9.34 -21.67 -1.59
C ARG A 36 -8.30 -20.56 -1.76
N VAL A 37 -8.20 -19.66 -0.78
CA VAL A 37 -7.07 -18.71 -0.69
C VAL A 37 -5.99 -19.31 0.21
N LEU A 38 -4.72 -19.14 -0.16
CA LEU A 38 -3.56 -19.44 0.68
C LEU A 38 -2.87 -18.13 1.08
N GLU A 39 -2.75 -17.87 2.38
CA GLU A 39 -2.19 -16.63 2.96
C GLU A 39 -1.09 -16.94 3.98
N GLU A 40 0.02 -16.19 3.92
CA GLU A 40 1.18 -16.34 4.80
C GLU A 40 0.94 -15.65 6.16
N GLY A 41 0.16 -14.57 6.18
CA GLY A 41 -0.36 -13.94 7.39
C GLY A 41 -1.40 -14.77 8.14
N LEU A 42 -1.78 -14.29 9.33
CA LEU A 42 -2.81 -14.89 10.20
C LEU A 42 -4.15 -14.12 10.13
N GLY A 43 -4.32 -13.29 9.10
CA GLY A 43 -5.53 -12.51 8.86
C GLY A 43 -5.48 -11.83 7.49
N VAL A 44 -6.63 -11.32 7.06
CA VAL A 44 -6.81 -10.59 5.79
C VAL A 44 -6.11 -9.22 5.79
N GLY A 45 -5.88 -8.68 4.59
CA GLY A 45 -5.34 -7.33 4.36
C GLY A 45 -3.95 -7.29 3.71
N GLY A 46 -3.26 -8.43 3.59
CA GLY A 46 -1.98 -8.55 2.88
C GLY A 46 -0.93 -7.58 3.40
N VAL A 47 -0.55 -6.57 2.59
CA VAL A 47 0.42 -5.55 3.02
C VAL A 47 0.01 -4.84 4.31
N TRP A 48 -1.29 -4.68 4.58
CA TRP A 48 -1.82 -4.05 5.80
C TRP A 48 -1.91 -5.02 6.99
N TRP A 49 -1.75 -6.33 6.77
CA TRP A 49 -1.51 -7.29 7.85
C TRP A 49 -0.05 -7.25 8.34
N HIS A 50 0.91 -7.15 7.39
CA HIS A 50 2.35 -7.26 7.66
C HIS A 50 3.04 -5.94 8.08
N ASN A 51 2.70 -4.81 7.46
CA ASN A 51 3.45 -3.56 7.63
C ASN A 51 2.97 -2.75 8.84
N ARG A 52 3.50 -3.06 10.03
CA ARG A 52 3.07 -2.46 11.32
C ARG A 52 4.03 -1.39 11.85
N TYR A 53 4.88 -0.84 10.99
CA TYR A 53 5.87 0.16 11.39
C TYR A 53 5.21 1.50 11.78
N PRO A 54 5.84 2.31 12.65
CA PRO A 54 5.32 3.61 13.04
C PRO A 54 5.08 4.49 11.81
N GLY A 55 3.85 4.95 11.63
CA GLY A 55 3.45 5.86 10.55
C GLY A 55 2.98 5.17 9.27
N ALA A 56 2.97 3.83 9.24
CA ALA A 56 2.41 3.06 8.12
C ALA A 56 0.98 3.52 7.80
N ARG A 57 0.77 4.09 6.62
CA ARG A 57 -0.52 4.65 6.18
C ARG A 57 -0.65 4.69 4.66
N SER A 58 -1.88 4.82 4.18
CA SER A 58 -2.18 4.98 2.75
C SER A 58 -1.61 6.28 2.19
N ASP A 59 -1.16 6.22 0.94
CA ASP A 59 -0.83 7.37 0.08
C ASP A 59 -1.98 7.74 -0.87
N THR A 60 -3.06 6.97 -0.84
CA THR A 60 -4.31 7.18 -1.59
C THR A 60 -5.43 7.54 -0.60
N PRO A 61 -6.18 8.65 -0.83
CA PRO A 61 -7.22 9.07 0.10
C PRO A 61 -8.46 8.17 0.01
N VAL A 62 -9.28 8.13 1.05
CA VAL A 62 -10.61 7.52 1.00
C VAL A 62 -11.60 8.46 0.29
N PRO A 63 -12.66 7.94 -0.38
CA PRO A 63 -13.01 6.53 -0.55
C PRO A 63 -12.22 5.80 -1.66
N LEU A 64 -11.19 6.42 -2.27
CA LEU A 64 -10.50 5.83 -3.42
C LEU A 64 -9.71 4.55 -3.04
N TYR A 65 -9.30 4.41 -1.78
CA TYR A 65 -8.55 3.26 -1.27
C TYR A 65 -9.41 2.19 -0.56
N GLU A 66 -10.58 1.86 -1.12
CA GLU A 66 -11.48 0.83 -0.58
C GLU A 66 -12.19 0.00 -1.66
N PHE A 67 -12.95 -1.03 -1.26
CA PHE A 67 -13.84 -1.75 -2.15
C PHE A 67 -15.10 -0.94 -2.49
N SER A 68 -15.32 -0.70 -3.79
CA SER A 68 -16.51 -0.03 -4.35
C SER A 68 -17.86 -0.79 -4.20
N ASP A 69 -17.92 -1.77 -3.31
CA ASP A 69 -19.11 -2.58 -3.04
C ASP A 69 -20.06 -1.87 -2.04
N PRO A 70 -21.32 -1.60 -2.41
CA PRO A 70 -22.29 -0.92 -1.54
C PRO A 70 -22.49 -1.57 -0.17
N ASP A 71 -22.39 -2.90 -0.06
CA ASP A 71 -22.52 -3.59 1.23
C ASP A 71 -21.34 -3.30 2.19
N ILE A 72 -20.23 -2.76 1.67
CA ILE A 72 -19.05 -2.37 2.43
C ILE A 72 -19.04 -0.87 2.72
N TRP A 73 -18.90 -0.01 1.69
CA TRP A 73 -18.66 1.43 1.90
C TRP A 73 -19.85 2.15 2.54
N ALA A 74 -21.08 1.67 2.37
CA ALA A 74 -22.25 2.27 3.02
C ALA A 74 -22.24 2.06 4.54
N ARG A 75 -21.53 1.04 5.04
CA ARG A 75 -21.54 0.60 6.45
C ARG A 75 -20.22 0.85 7.20
N TRP A 76 -19.15 1.18 6.48
CA TRP A 76 -17.85 1.52 7.06
C TRP A 76 -17.66 3.05 7.12
N GLU A 77 -17.09 3.55 8.21
CA GLU A 77 -16.64 4.94 8.33
C GLU A 77 -15.13 4.97 8.57
N TRP A 78 -14.43 5.77 7.77
CA TRP A 78 -13.02 6.12 7.98
C TRP A 78 -12.93 7.33 8.92
N SER A 79 -11.88 7.42 9.73
CA SER A 79 -11.70 8.54 10.66
C SER A 79 -10.80 9.66 10.12
N GLU A 80 -10.00 9.36 9.10
CA GLU A 80 -9.00 10.25 8.53
C GLU A 80 -8.85 10.03 7.01
N GLU A 81 -8.56 11.09 6.24
CA GLU A 81 -8.66 11.07 4.77
C GLU A 81 -7.69 10.07 4.13
N TYR A 82 -6.48 10.00 4.66
CA TYR A 82 -5.53 8.95 4.32
C TYR A 82 -5.46 7.99 5.52
N PRO A 83 -6.04 6.78 5.46
CA PRO A 83 -6.12 5.94 6.65
C PRO A 83 -4.78 5.31 7.04
N SER A 84 -4.51 5.25 8.34
CA SER A 84 -3.40 4.53 8.96
C SER A 84 -3.59 3.01 8.91
N GLN A 85 -2.49 2.25 8.95
CA GLN A 85 -2.53 0.79 8.89
C GLN A 85 -3.45 0.13 9.94
N PRO A 86 -3.52 0.57 11.21
CA PRO A 86 -4.44 0.00 12.17
C PRO A 86 -5.92 0.18 11.78
N GLU A 87 -6.26 1.28 11.10
CA GLU A 87 -7.61 1.50 10.57
C GLU A 87 -7.88 0.64 9.34
N ILE A 88 -6.94 0.54 8.40
CA ILE A 88 -7.09 -0.33 7.22
C ILE A 88 -7.18 -1.81 7.64
N LYS A 89 -6.46 -2.23 8.69
CA LYS A 89 -6.60 -3.58 9.27
C LYS A 89 -8.01 -3.81 9.82
N ARG A 90 -8.57 -2.87 10.59
CA ARG A 90 -9.97 -2.94 11.08
C ARG A 90 -10.99 -2.96 9.92
N TYR A 91 -10.72 -2.22 8.85
CA TYR A 91 -11.52 -2.26 7.62
C TYR A 91 -11.51 -3.66 6.98
N PHE A 92 -10.35 -4.30 6.83
CA PHE A 92 -10.27 -5.67 6.32
C PHE A 92 -10.97 -6.68 7.22
N GLU A 93 -10.84 -6.56 8.54
CA GLU A 93 -11.61 -7.38 9.50
C GLU A 93 -13.12 -7.16 9.39
N PHE A 94 -13.56 -5.93 9.08
CA PHE A 94 -14.97 -5.63 8.80
C PHE A 94 -15.44 -6.28 7.49
N VAL A 95 -14.65 -6.16 6.41
CA VAL A 95 -14.93 -6.80 5.11
C VAL A 95 -15.02 -8.32 5.26
N ASP A 96 -14.09 -8.95 5.99
CA ASP A 96 -14.15 -10.38 6.26
C ASP A 96 -15.45 -10.79 6.96
N ARG A 97 -15.90 -10.02 7.96
CA ARG A 97 -17.20 -10.26 8.61
C ARG A 97 -18.41 -10.05 7.69
N GLN A 98 -18.37 -9.09 6.76
CA GLN A 98 -19.49 -8.86 5.82
C GLN A 98 -19.55 -9.89 4.69
N TRP A 99 -18.38 -10.33 4.20
CA TRP A 99 -18.28 -11.26 3.07
C TRP A 99 -18.03 -12.71 3.48
N ASP A 100 -17.80 -12.99 4.76
CA ASP A 100 -17.48 -14.32 5.33
C ASP A 100 -16.34 -14.99 4.55
N LEU A 101 -15.18 -14.33 4.49
CA LEU A 101 -14.05 -14.77 3.66
C LEU A 101 -13.26 -15.88 4.34
N SER A 102 -12.94 -15.70 5.62
CA SER A 102 -12.00 -16.53 6.39
C SER A 102 -12.27 -18.03 6.36
N ARG A 103 -13.53 -18.50 6.19
CA ARG A 103 -13.80 -19.94 6.04
C ARG A 103 -13.18 -20.57 4.79
N ASP A 104 -12.92 -19.76 3.75
CA ASP A 104 -12.33 -20.15 2.47
C ASP A 104 -10.88 -19.69 2.31
N ILE A 105 -10.24 -19.26 3.41
CA ILE A 105 -8.83 -18.91 3.48
C ILE A 105 -8.10 -19.91 4.39
N THR A 106 -6.97 -20.44 3.92
CA THR A 106 -5.97 -21.09 4.78
C THR A 106 -4.90 -20.07 5.12
N PHE A 107 -4.83 -19.71 6.40
CA PHE A 107 -3.85 -18.76 6.95
C PHE A 107 -2.57 -19.46 7.44
N GLY A 108 -1.51 -18.69 7.65
CA GLY A 108 -0.23 -19.16 8.17
C GLY A 108 0.54 -20.10 7.22
N VAL A 109 0.19 -20.11 5.92
CA VAL A 109 0.79 -20.99 4.92
C VAL A 109 1.42 -20.18 3.79
N LYS A 110 2.71 -20.42 3.56
CA LYS A 110 3.46 -19.82 2.46
C LYS A 110 3.51 -20.81 1.31
N VAL A 111 3.02 -20.42 0.13
CA VAL A 111 3.24 -21.20 -1.10
C VAL A 111 4.72 -21.21 -1.45
N THR A 112 5.25 -22.40 -1.73
CA THR A 112 6.66 -22.65 -2.03
C THR A 112 6.89 -23.19 -3.43
N ASP A 113 5.87 -23.84 -4.02
CA ASP A 113 5.91 -24.43 -5.36
C ASP A 113 4.52 -24.42 -6.00
N ALA A 114 4.48 -24.29 -7.32
CA ALA A 114 3.28 -24.43 -8.13
C ALA A 114 3.66 -25.01 -9.50
N SER A 115 3.07 -26.15 -9.85
CA SER A 115 3.34 -26.89 -11.10
C SER A 115 2.04 -27.20 -11.83
N PHE A 116 2.05 -27.09 -13.17
CA PHE A 116 0.89 -27.41 -14.01
C PHE A 116 1.06 -28.78 -14.65
N ASP A 117 0.00 -29.59 -14.58
CA ASP A 117 -0.10 -30.92 -15.16
C ASP A 117 -0.99 -30.86 -16.42
N PRO A 118 -0.40 -30.90 -17.64
CA PRO A 118 -1.14 -30.78 -18.89
C PRO A 118 -1.92 -32.05 -19.27
N GLU A 119 -1.73 -33.18 -18.58
CA GLU A 119 -2.57 -34.37 -18.79
C GLU A 119 -3.88 -34.29 -17.99
N LYS A 120 -3.92 -33.46 -16.94
CA LYS A 120 -5.09 -33.26 -16.06
C LYS A 120 -5.76 -31.91 -16.20
N ASP A 121 -5.15 -30.95 -16.91
CA ASP A 121 -5.54 -29.53 -16.93
C ASP A 121 -5.59 -28.90 -15.51
N GLU A 122 -4.72 -29.35 -14.60
CA GLU A 122 -4.71 -28.92 -13.20
C GLU A 122 -3.35 -28.37 -12.73
N TRP A 123 -3.39 -27.37 -11.85
CA TRP A 123 -2.27 -26.93 -11.04
C TRP A 123 -2.17 -27.74 -9.75
N THR A 124 -0.97 -28.20 -9.40
CA THR A 124 -0.61 -28.63 -8.04
C THR A 124 0.13 -27.49 -7.33
N VAL A 125 -0.40 -27.03 -6.19
CA VAL A 125 0.18 -25.95 -5.37
C VAL A 125 0.62 -26.51 -4.02
N ARG A 126 1.87 -26.26 -3.63
CA ARG A 126 2.48 -26.76 -2.38
C ARG A 126 2.90 -25.63 -1.46
N THR A 127 2.84 -25.88 -0.16
CA THR A 127 3.18 -24.91 0.88
C THR A 127 4.31 -25.40 1.79
N ASN A 128 4.89 -24.46 2.54
CA ASN A 128 5.91 -24.73 3.57
C ASN A 128 5.44 -25.65 4.73
N THR A 129 4.14 -25.89 4.89
CA THR A 129 3.59 -26.81 5.91
C THR A 129 3.39 -28.23 5.40
N GLY A 130 3.70 -28.50 4.12
CA GLY A 130 3.43 -29.77 3.47
C GLY A 130 2.01 -29.89 2.90
N LEU A 131 1.11 -28.93 3.15
CA LEU A 131 -0.19 -28.87 2.48
C LEU A 131 0.03 -28.75 0.96
N SER A 132 -0.66 -29.62 0.22
CA SER A 132 -0.69 -29.69 -1.24
C SER A 132 -2.14 -29.69 -1.69
N LEU A 133 -2.51 -28.82 -2.63
CA LEU A 133 -3.86 -28.71 -3.19
C LEU A 133 -3.81 -28.76 -4.71
N THR A 134 -4.86 -29.25 -5.36
CA THR A 134 -5.03 -29.13 -6.82
C THR A 134 -6.21 -28.23 -7.19
N ALA A 135 -6.09 -27.51 -8.31
CA ALA A 135 -7.18 -26.73 -8.90
C ALA A 135 -6.95 -26.49 -10.39
N ARG A 136 -8.03 -26.26 -11.14
CA ARG A 136 -7.94 -25.90 -12.56
C ARG A 136 -7.30 -24.53 -12.79
N PHE A 137 -7.60 -23.55 -11.93
CA PHE A 137 -7.10 -22.18 -12.06
C PHE A 137 -6.15 -21.79 -10.90
N PHE A 138 -5.01 -21.21 -11.25
CA PHE A 138 -4.04 -20.65 -10.31
C PHE A 138 -4.02 -19.12 -10.44
N LEU A 139 -4.33 -18.42 -9.34
CA LEU A 139 -4.61 -16.99 -9.32
C LEU A 139 -3.65 -16.25 -8.34
N PRO A 140 -2.45 -15.85 -8.78
CA PRO A 140 -1.49 -15.14 -7.93
C PRO A 140 -1.94 -13.71 -7.62
N ALA A 141 -2.34 -13.44 -6.38
CA ALA A 141 -2.75 -12.12 -5.86
C ALA A 141 -1.75 -11.57 -4.81
N MET A 142 -0.47 -11.92 -4.97
CA MET A 142 0.60 -11.74 -3.97
C MET A 142 1.05 -10.28 -3.72
N GLY A 143 0.63 -9.34 -4.56
CA GLY A 143 1.09 -7.94 -4.54
C GLY A 143 2.57 -7.76 -4.90
N PHE A 144 3.02 -6.50 -4.95
CA PHE A 144 4.40 -6.16 -5.34
C PHE A 144 5.41 -6.17 -4.18
N ALA A 145 4.94 -6.08 -2.93
CA ALA A 145 5.77 -5.84 -1.74
C ALA A 145 6.11 -7.13 -0.92
N SER A 146 5.91 -8.31 -1.50
CA SER A 146 6.04 -9.60 -0.78
C SER A 146 7.48 -10.04 -0.51
N LYS A 147 8.46 -9.58 -1.30
CA LYS A 147 9.88 -9.94 -1.15
C LYS A 147 10.67 -8.83 -0.45
N ILE A 148 11.06 -9.10 0.79
CA ILE A 148 11.90 -8.21 1.60
C ILE A 148 13.34 -8.18 1.08
N PHE A 149 13.93 -6.99 0.98
CA PHE A 149 15.34 -6.78 0.71
C PHE A 149 16.04 -6.18 1.93
N THR A 150 16.92 -6.96 2.57
CA THR A 150 17.81 -6.47 3.62
C THR A 150 19.22 -6.31 3.03
N PRO A 151 19.84 -5.12 3.05
CA PRO A 151 21.19 -4.93 2.56
C PRO A 151 22.20 -5.71 3.42
N ARG A 152 23.21 -6.32 2.79
CA ARG A 152 24.32 -6.96 3.51
C ARG A 152 25.28 -5.90 4.04
N LEU A 153 25.04 -5.48 5.28
CA LEU A 153 25.90 -4.54 6.00
C LEU A 153 26.90 -5.35 6.86
N LYS A 154 28.19 -5.25 6.54
CA LYS A 154 29.26 -5.96 7.26
C LYS A 154 29.27 -5.53 8.73
N GLY A 155 29.18 -6.47 9.66
CA GLY A 155 29.20 -6.19 11.09
C GLY A 155 27.83 -5.96 11.72
N LEU A 156 26.75 -5.90 10.94
CA LEU A 156 25.38 -5.75 11.46
C LEU A 156 24.98 -6.91 12.39
N GLU A 157 25.49 -8.10 12.12
CA GLU A 157 25.34 -9.30 12.96
C GLU A 157 25.92 -9.15 14.37
N ASN A 158 26.84 -8.20 14.59
CA ASN A 158 27.45 -7.93 15.90
C ASN A 158 26.75 -6.78 16.65
N PHE A 159 25.72 -6.15 16.08
CA PHE A 159 25.02 -5.04 16.72
C PHE A 159 24.16 -5.53 17.88
N GLN A 160 24.46 -5.04 19.09
CA GLN A 160 23.83 -5.48 20.34
C GLN A 160 22.47 -4.82 20.63
N GLY A 161 22.03 -3.87 19.80
CA GLY A 161 20.74 -3.20 19.94
C GLY A 161 19.62 -3.89 19.15
N PHE A 162 18.39 -3.43 19.36
CA PHE A 162 17.25 -3.87 18.56
C PHE A 162 17.42 -3.49 17.08
N THR A 163 17.17 -4.45 16.18
CA THR A 163 17.11 -4.22 14.73
C THR A 163 15.84 -4.84 14.17
N CYS A 164 15.26 -4.19 13.16
CA CYS A 164 14.06 -4.66 12.50
C CYS A 164 13.98 -4.10 11.08
N HIS A 165 13.58 -4.93 10.11
CA HIS A 165 13.13 -4.45 8.82
C HIS A 165 11.65 -4.05 8.94
N THR A 166 11.26 -2.89 8.43
CA THR A 166 9.91 -2.31 8.61
C THR A 166 8.75 -3.22 8.20
N ALA A 167 8.91 -4.02 7.13
CA ALA A 167 7.95 -5.06 6.73
C ALA A 167 7.85 -6.30 7.67
N ARG A 168 8.63 -6.34 8.76
CA ARG A 168 8.58 -7.34 9.84
C ARG A 168 8.53 -6.67 11.22
N TRP A 169 7.96 -5.47 11.29
CA TRP A 169 7.81 -4.75 12.55
C TRP A 169 7.08 -5.61 13.60
N PRO A 170 7.54 -5.66 14.86
CA PRO A 170 6.90 -6.47 15.89
C PRO A 170 5.45 -6.04 16.13
N GLU A 171 4.64 -6.98 16.61
CA GLU A 171 3.27 -6.71 17.06
C GLU A 171 3.27 -5.92 18.38
N GLU A 172 4.20 -6.25 19.28
CA GLU A 172 4.38 -5.54 20.55
C GLU A 172 5.01 -4.14 20.34
N PRO A 173 4.53 -3.11 21.04
CA PRO A 173 5.12 -1.77 21.00
C PRO A 173 6.60 -1.77 21.41
N VAL A 174 7.43 -1.11 20.61
CA VAL A 174 8.86 -0.91 20.91
C VAL A 174 9.04 0.42 21.65
N ASP A 175 9.63 0.39 22.84
CA ASP A 175 9.95 1.62 23.59
C ASP A 175 11.20 2.32 23.03
N PHE A 176 10.96 3.49 22.42
CA PHE A 176 11.99 4.37 21.87
C PHE A 176 12.42 5.50 22.82
N LYS A 177 11.82 5.61 24.01
CA LYS A 177 12.11 6.69 24.96
C LYS A 177 13.59 6.66 25.38
N GLY A 178 14.27 7.79 25.20
CA GLY A 178 15.70 7.91 25.53
C GLY A 178 16.64 7.15 24.59
N LYS A 179 16.15 6.43 23.58
CA LYS A 179 16.98 5.65 22.64
C LYS A 179 17.56 6.55 21.55
N ARG A 180 18.72 6.15 21.03
CA ARG A 180 19.28 6.66 19.77
C ARG A 180 18.88 5.69 18.66
N VAL A 181 18.31 6.18 17.57
CA VAL A 181 17.74 5.36 16.50
C VAL A 181 18.41 5.69 15.17
N GLY A 182 18.81 4.65 14.43
CA GLY A 182 19.25 4.75 13.04
C GLY A 182 18.15 4.26 12.09
N VAL A 183 17.79 5.06 11.10
CA VAL A 183 16.86 4.66 10.02
C VAL A 183 17.65 4.57 8.72
N ILE A 184 17.67 3.40 8.08
CA ILE A 184 18.42 3.17 6.84
C ILE A 184 17.45 3.15 5.66
N GLY A 185 17.64 4.10 4.74
CA GLY A 185 16.80 4.26 3.55
C GLY A 185 15.66 5.26 3.73
N THR A 186 15.37 5.96 2.65
CA THR A 186 14.50 7.15 2.58
C THR A 186 13.36 6.97 1.56
N GLY A 187 12.94 5.73 1.28
CA GLY A 187 11.69 5.47 0.56
C GLY A 187 10.46 5.92 1.36
N ALA A 188 9.24 5.76 0.81
CA ALA A 188 8.00 6.20 1.48
C ALA A 188 7.88 5.71 2.94
N THR A 189 8.19 4.44 3.18
CA THR A 189 8.27 3.83 4.52
C THR A 189 9.33 4.49 5.42
N GLY A 190 10.49 4.87 4.88
CA GLY A 190 11.52 5.59 5.63
C GLY A 190 11.03 6.96 6.08
N VAL A 191 10.39 7.72 5.18
CA VAL A 191 9.82 9.04 5.49
C VAL A 191 8.77 8.94 6.61
N GLN A 192 7.83 7.99 6.51
CA GLN A 192 6.79 7.76 7.53
C GLN A 192 7.39 7.40 8.90
N VAL A 193 8.38 6.50 8.94
CA VAL A 193 9.07 6.11 10.20
C VAL A 193 9.85 7.28 10.80
N ILE A 194 10.52 8.09 9.98
CA ILE A 194 11.28 9.27 10.42
C ILE A 194 10.35 10.32 11.04
N GLN A 195 9.21 10.59 10.40
CA GLN A 195 8.17 11.49 10.91
C GLN A 195 7.63 11.04 12.27
N GLU A 196 7.31 9.76 12.42
CA GLU A 196 6.74 9.23 13.67
C GLU A 196 7.75 9.00 14.80
N LEU A 197 9.02 8.73 14.50
CA LEU A 197 10.04 8.50 15.53
C LEU A 197 10.78 9.77 15.95
N GLY A 198 10.96 10.74 15.05
CA GLY A 198 11.70 11.99 15.31
C GLY A 198 11.31 12.68 16.63
N PRO A 199 10.01 12.93 16.90
CA PRO A 199 9.57 13.57 18.15
C PRO A 199 9.66 12.69 19.42
N LYS A 200 10.00 11.39 19.29
CA LYS A 200 9.89 10.39 20.38
C LYS A 200 11.23 9.81 20.84
N VAL A 201 12.27 9.89 20.02
CA VAL A 201 13.62 9.38 20.31
C VAL A 201 14.49 10.44 20.99
N LYS A 202 15.61 10.02 21.59
CA LYS A 202 16.65 10.96 22.07
C LYS A 202 17.46 11.55 20.91
N GLU A 203 17.69 10.75 19.87
CA GLU A 203 18.54 11.09 18.73
C GLU A 203 18.08 10.24 17.54
N LEU A 204 17.91 10.86 16.37
CA LEU A 204 17.55 10.18 15.13
C LEU A 204 18.65 10.41 14.08
N VAL A 205 19.23 9.34 13.57
CA VAL A 205 20.21 9.39 12.47
C VAL A 205 19.61 8.75 11.23
N VAL A 206 19.53 9.50 10.14
CA VAL A 206 18.95 9.05 8.87
C VAL A 206 20.06 8.74 7.87
N PHE A 207 20.20 7.47 7.48
CA PHE A 207 21.16 7.02 6.49
C PHE A 207 20.53 7.07 5.10
N GLN A 208 20.66 8.23 4.45
CA GLN A 208 20.15 8.50 3.10
C GLN A 208 21.20 8.15 2.03
N ARG A 209 20.81 7.34 1.03
CA ARG A 209 21.60 7.15 -0.20
C ARG A 209 21.15 8.08 -1.34
N SER A 210 19.85 8.35 -1.41
CA SER A 210 19.21 9.19 -2.43
C SER A 210 17.99 9.85 -1.78
N PRO A 211 17.75 11.16 -1.99
CA PRO A 211 16.63 11.86 -1.39
C PRO A 211 15.29 11.36 -1.94
N ASN A 212 14.23 11.53 -1.14
CA ASN A 212 12.85 11.32 -1.58
C ASN A 212 12.30 12.63 -2.14
N CYS A 213 11.60 12.57 -3.27
CA CYS A 213 10.76 13.69 -3.73
C CYS A 213 9.41 13.61 -3.01
N ALA A 214 9.42 13.81 -1.69
CA ALA A 214 8.25 13.65 -0.84
C ALA A 214 7.23 14.78 -1.08
N LEU A 215 5.95 14.42 -1.13
CA LEU A 215 4.84 15.33 -1.44
C LEU A 215 3.97 15.57 -0.20
N PRO A 216 3.33 16.75 -0.07
CA PRO A 216 2.47 17.07 1.05
C PRO A 216 1.19 16.24 1.00
N MET A 217 0.97 15.39 2.02
CA MET A 217 -0.21 14.52 2.09
C MET A 217 -1.52 15.29 2.32
N ARG A 218 -1.48 16.51 2.89
CA ARG A 218 -2.66 17.32 3.27
C ARG A 218 -3.66 16.59 4.19
N GLN A 219 -3.15 15.67 5.02
CA GLN A 219 -3.96 14.83 5.90
C GLN A 219 -4.92 15.63 6.78
N LYS A 220 -6.18 15.18 6.84
CA LYS A 220 -7.24 15.77 7.66
C LYS A 220 -8.20 14.70 8.22
N PRO A 221 -8.94 15.00 9.31
CA PRO A 221 -10.04 14.15 9.76
C PRO A 221 -11.09 13.96 8.66
N TRP A 222 -11.70 12.78 8.61
CA TRP A 222 -12.71 12.40 7.63
C TRP A 222 -14.04 12.13 8.34
N ALA A 223 -14.97 13.07 8.24
CA ALA A 223 -16.25 13.00 8.96
C ALA A 223 -17.41 13.48 8.06
N ASN A 224 -18.64 13.10 8.41
CA ASN A 224 -19.89 13.59 7.80
C ASN A 224 -19.92 13.50 6.26
N GLN A 225 -19.51 12.36 5.73
CA GLN A 225 -19.35 12.18 4.28
C GLN A 225 -20.67 11.96 3.56
N ASP A 226 -20.87 12.70 2.46
CA ASP A 226 -21.95 12.43 1.53
C ASP A 226 -21.60 11.23 0.63
N LYS A 227 -21.98 10.03 1.09
CA LYS A 227 -21.76 8.80 0.35
C LYS A 227 -22.64 8.66 -0.90
N THR A 228 -23.56 9.58 -1.18
CA THR A 228 -24.33 9.54 -2.44
C THR A 228 -23.46 9.81 -3.67
N ALA A 229 -22.33 10.51 -3.50
CA ALA A 229 -21.35 10.74 -4.55
C ALA A 229 -20.48 9.51 -4.89
N TYR A 230 -20.34 8.56 -3.96
CA TYR A 230 -19.39 7.44 -4.06
C TYR A 230 -19.56 6.59 -5.34
N PRO A 231 -20.79 6.21 -5.79
CA PRO A 231 -20.97 5.49 -7.05
C PRO A 231 -20.45 6.25 -8.28
N GLY A 232 -20.52 7.58 -8.28
CA GLY A 232 -19.95 8.44 -9.33
C GLY A 232 -18.43 8.44 -9.27
N MET A 233 -17.87 8.60 -8.07
CA MET A 233 -16.42 8.57 -7.81
C MET A 233 -15.80 7.24 -8.29
N TYR A 234 -16.36 6.09 -7.89
CA TYR A 234 -15.88 4.77 -8.33
C TYR A 234 -16.06 4.50 -9.83
N LYS A 235 -16.97 5.21 -10.52
CA LYS A 235 -17.08 5.16 -11.98
C LYS A 235 -15.98 5.98 -12.63
N GLN A 236 -15.68 7.18 -12.12
CA GLN A 236 -14.63 8.06 -12.62
C GLN A 236 -13.23 7.47 -12.42
N MET A 237 -12.95 6.82 -11.28
CA MET A 237 -11.67 6.15 -11.04
C MET A 237 -11.33 5.07 -12.09
N LYS A 238 -12.32 4.53 -12.80
CA LYS A 238 -12.12 3.52 -13.86
C LYS A 238 -11.76 4.14 -15.21
N THR A 239 -11.78 5.47 -15.33
CA THR A 239 -11.53 6.19 -16.58
C THR A 239 -10.32 7.13 -16.53
N THR A 240 -9.72 7.37 -15.36
CA THR A 240 -8.55 8.24 -15.20
C THR A 240 -7.24 7.44 -15.22
N TYR A 241 -6.13 8.07 -15.64
CA TYR A 241 -4.83 7.41 -15.76
C TYR A 241 -4.36 6.74 -14.45
N GLY A 242 -4.54 7.43 -13.32
CA GLY A 242 -4.03 7.00 -12.02
C GLY A 242 -5.04 6.25 -11.12
N GLY A 243 -6.31 6.16 -11.51
CA GLY A 243 -7.37 5.67 -10.61
C GLY A 243 -7.86 6.69 -9.57
N PHE A 244 -7.63 7.98 -9.82
CA PHE A 244 -8.03 9.10 -8.95
C PHE A 244 -9.25 9.87 -9.52
N LEU A 245 -9.69 10.92 -8.81
CA LEU A 245 -10.77 11.82 -9.23
C LEU A 245 -10.28 13.06 -9.99
N PHE A 246 -8.99 13.08 -10.32
CA PHE A 246 -8.35 13.97 -11.27
C PHE A 246 -7.62 13.11 -12.32
N ASP A 247 -7.23 13.73 -13.42
CA ASP A 247 -6.44 13.10 -14.47
C ASP A 247 -5.37 14.07 -14.98
N LYS A 248 -4.47 13.58 -15.82
CA LYS A 248 -3.40 14.39 -16.42
C LYS A 248 -3.97 15.56 -17.20
N VAL A 249 -3.32 16.72 -17.08
CA VAL A 249 -3.57 17.87 -17.94
C VAL A 249 -3.22 17.51 -19.38
N GLN A 250 -4.22 17.54 -20.27
CA GLN A 250 -4.14 17.06 -21.67
C GLN A 250 -3.49 18.10 -22.62
N ARG A 251 -2.36 18.66 -22.20
CA ARG A 251 -1.47 19.53 -22.98
C ARG A 251 -0.04 19.36 -22.46
N ARG A 252 0.95 19.85 -23.20
CA ARG A 252 2.37 19.71 -22.83
C ARG A 252 2.83 20.83 -21.90
N ALA A 253 3.79 20.56 -21.03
CA ALA A 253 4.29 21.58 -20.09
C ALA A 253 4.88 22.82 -20.80
N MET A 254 5.50 22.64 -21.97
CA MET A 254 6.12 23.73 -22.76
C MET A 254 5.16 24.44 -23.73
N GLU A 255 3.88 24.06 -23.76
CA GLU A 255 2.82 24.82 -24.42
C GLU A 255 2.29 25.97 -23.52
N ASP A 256 2.46 25.84 -22.19
CA ASP A 256 2.13 26.86 -21.20
C ASP A 256 3.33 27.81 -20.94
N THR A 257 3.05 29.06 -20.55
CA THR A 257 4.09 30.00 -20.07
C THR A 257 4.64 29.57 -18.71
N PRO A 258 5.82 30.08 -18.27
CA PRO A 258 6.35 29.79 -16.94
C PRO A 258 5.37 30.14 -15.80
N GLU A 259 4.60 31.22 -15.94
CA GLU A 259 3.60 31.66 -14.97
C GLU A 259 2.39 30.72 -14.94
N GLN A 260 1.96 30.22 -16.09
CA GLN A 260 0.88 29.22 -16.20
C GLN A 260 1.30 27.88 -15.58
N ARG A 261 2.54 27.42 -15.84
CA ARG A 261 3.12 26.24 -15.18
C ARG A 261 3.17 26.42 -13.67
N ALA A 262 3.70 27.54 -13.19
CA ALA A 262 3.81 27.83 -11.75
C ALA A 262 2.43 27.86 -11.07
N ALA A 263 1.43 28.47 -11.70
CA ALA A 263 0.06 28.49 -11.18
C ALA A 263 -0.57 27.08 -11.10
N LEU A 264 -0.37 26.24 -12.13
CA LEU A 264 -0.83 24.84 -12.08
C LEU A 264 -0.10 24.04 -11.00
N TYR A 265 1.23 24.16 -10.90
CA TYR A 265 2.00 23.42 -9.91
C TYR A 265 1.65 23.85 -8.48
N GLU A 266 1.37 25.13 -8.23
CA GLU A 266 0.91 25.61 -6.93
C GLU A 266 -0.49 25.08 -6.59
N ASP A 267 -1.44 25.09 -7.54
CA ASP A 267 -2.77 24.48 -7.32
C ASP A 267 -2.67 22.99 -6.96
N LEU A 268 -1.91 22.21 -7.76
CA LEU A 268 -1.69 20.79 -7.49
C LEU A 268 -0.93 20.55 -6.16
N TRP A 269 -0.04 21.46 -5.76
CA TRP A 269 0.67 21.41 -4.49
C TRP A 269 -0.24 21.70 -3.29
N GLN A 270 -1.21 22.61 -3.43
CA GLN A 270 -2.23 22.86 -2.42
C GLN A 270 -3.20 21.69 -2.30
N GLN A 271 -3.61 21.07 -3.42
CA GLN A 271 -4.37 19.81 -3.41
C GLN A 271 -3.59 18.67 -2.74
N GLY A 272 -2.30 18.54 -3.05
CA GLY A 272 -1.38 17.58 -2.44
C GLY A 272 -1.59 16.12 -2.89
N GLY A 273 -1.02 15.19 -2.12
CA GLY A 273 -1.00 13.77 -2.45
C GLY A 273 -0.42 13.52 -3.85
N PHE A 274 -1.05 12.65 -4.63
CA PHE A 274 -0.65 12.36 -6.01
C PHE A 274 -1.15 13.38 -7.05
N ALA A 275 -1.91 14.41 -6.69
CA ALA A 275 -2.36 15.43 -7.65
C ALA A 275 -1.15 16.09 -8.35
N VAL A 276 -0.10 16.38 -7.59
CA VAL A 276 1.17 16.97 -8.05
C VAL A 276 1.81 16.21 -9.22
N THR A 277 1.73 14.87 -9.27
CA THR A 277 2.41 14.06 -10.29
C THR A 277 1.44 13.42 -11.29
N LEU A 278 0.32 12.89 -10.82
CA LEU A 278 -0.67 12.20 -11.65
C LEU A 278 -1.73 13.16 -12.24
N GLY A 279 -1.93 14.34 -11.65
CA GLY A 279 -2.76 15.42 -12.22
C GLY A 279 -2.00 16.42 -13.09
N SER A 280 -0.67 16.34 -13.13
CA SER A 280 0.19 17.23 -13.94
C SER A 280 0.17 16.89 -15.44
N TYR A 281 0.91 17.66 -16.25
CA TYR A 281 0.97 17.58 -17.71
C TYR A 281 1.15 16.15 -18.25
N VAL A 282 0.57 15.90 -19.42
CA VAL A 282 0.57 14.57 -20.05
C VAL A 282 1.98 14.06 -20.30
N ASP A 283 2.90 14.94 -20.68
CA ASP A 283 4.28 14.62 -21.04
C ASP A 283 5.27 14.56 -19.86
N LEU A 284 4.83 14.80 -18.63
CA LEU A 284 5.69 14.84 -17.43
C LEU A 284 6.67 13.66 -17.34
N MET A 285 6.19 12.44 -17.59
CA MET A 285 6.99 11.20 -17.43
C MET A 285 7.76 10.79 -18.70
N THR A 286 7.65 11.57 -19.77
CA THR A 286 8.17 11.25 -21.11
C THR A 286 9.06 12.34 -21.70
N ASP A 287 9.03 13.54 -21.12
CA ASP A 287 9.78 14.71 -21.57
C ASP A 287 10.67 15.25 -20.43
N LEU A 288 11.95 15.44 -20.73
CA LEU A 288 12.94 15.84 -19.73
C LEU A 288 12.77 17.30 -19.29
N GLU A 289 12.37 18.20 -20.18
CA GLU A 289 12.14 19.60 -19.85
C GLU A 289 10.88 19.73 -18.98
N SER A 290 9.83 18.97 -19.30
CA SER A 290 8.63 18.86 -18.45
C SER A 290 8.92 18.27 -17.06
N SER A 291 9.77 17.23 -16.98
CA SER A 291 10.24 16.67 -15.70
C SER A 291 11.06 17.68 -14.90
N GLN A 292 11.95 18.42 -15.55
CA GLN A 292 12.82 19.41 -14.91
C GLN A 292 12.01 20.58 -14.34
N ALA A 293 11.03 21.10 -15.10
CA ALA A 293 10.22 22.24 -14.67
C ALA A 293 9.43 21.99 -13.37
N ILE A 294 8.84 20.80 -13.20
CA ILE A 294 8.18 20.47 -11.93
C ILE A 294 9.19 20.16 -10.82
N TYR A 295 10.35 19.56 -11.14
CA TYR A 295 11.39 19.29 -10.15
C TYR A 295 11.94 20.60 -9.54
N GLU A 296 12.17 21.62 -10.36
CA GLU A 296 12.59 22.96 -9.92
C GLU A 296 11.56 23.62 -9.02
N PHE A 297 10.27 23.53 -9.38
CA PHE A 297 9.18 23.98 -8.53
C PHE A 297 9.19 23.27 -7.16
N LEU A 298 9.28 21.93 -7.15
CA LEU A 298 9.28 21.13 -5.91
C LEU A 298 10.51 21.40 -5.03
N ALA A 299 11.69 21.60 -5.64
CA ALA A 299 12.89 22.00 -4.93
C ALA A 299 12.73 23.37 -4.23
N GLY A 300 12.00 24.31 -4.86
CA GLY A 300 11.68 25.62 -4.28
C GLY A 300 10.65 25.59 -3.14
N GLN A 301 9.90 24.50 -2.97
CA GLN A 301 8.90 24.30 -1.91
C GLN A 301 9.47 23.64 -0.64
N GLY A 302 10.74 23.21 -0.66
CA GLY A 302 11.43 22.69 0.52
C GLY A 302 11.56 23.74 1.64
N PRO A 303 11.93 23.32 2.87
CA PRO A 303 12.22 24.27 3.93
C PRO A 303 13.30 25.25 3.47
N LYS A 304 12.95 26.54 3.39
CA LYS A 304 13.90 27.62 3.21
C LYS A 304 14.70 27.74 4.50
N GLU A 305 15.83 27.05 4.58
CA GLU A 305 16.72 27.18 5.72
C GLU A 305 17.28 28.60 5.77
N ASP A 306 16.94 29.32 6.83
CA ASP A 306 17.78 30.39 7.36
C ASP A 306 19.11 29.73 7.78
N LEU A 307 20.04 29.58 6.82
CA LEU A 307 21.39 29.06 7.05
C LEU A 307 22.28 29.98 7.92
N GLU A 308 21.69 31.03 8.49
CA GLU A 308 22.30 31.95 9.46
C GLU A 308 21.80 31.69 10.89
N LYS A 309 22.21 30.56 11.50
CA LYS A 309 22.36 30.38 12.96
C LYS A 309 23.12 29.09 13.31
N GLY A 310 24.36 29.01 12.84
CA GLY A 310 25.35 28.02 13.25
C GLY A 310 26.64 28.70 13.71
N SER A 311 26.61 29.31 14.89
CA SER A 311 27.76 29.94 15.57
C SER A 311 27.85 29.47 17.02
#